data_AF-A0A7V3JM58-F1
#
_entry.id   AF-A0A7V3JM58-F1
#
_cell.length_a   1.000
_cell.length_b   1.000
_cell.length_c   1.000
_cell.angle_alpha   90.00
_cell.angle_beta   90.00
_cell.angle_gamma   90.00
#
_symmetry.space_group_name_H-M   'P 1'
#
loop_
_entity.id
_entity.type
_entity.pdbx_description
1 polymer ?
#
loop_
_entity_poly.entity_id
_entity_poly.type
_entity_poly.pdbx_seq_one_letter_code
_entity_poly.pdbx_strand_id
1 'polypeptide(L)'
;MNERRISRRRLLASAAGLVATPYVITTAALGNAEQTPASERVTLGHIGTGGQGGFLFRMFQACKGCQSVAVADCYSDRREAY
;
A
#
# COMPACT_ATOMS: atom_id res chain seq x y z
N MET A 1 -12.41 -10.01 35.02
CA MET A 1 -11.79 -9.87 33.68
C MET A 1 -10.30 -9.68 33.88
N ASN A 2 -9.47 -10.62 33.44
CA ASN A 2 -8.01 -10.54 33.62
C ASN A 2 -7.42 -9.65 32.51
N GLU A 3 -6.84 -8.51 32.88
CA GLU A 3 -6.18 -7.63 31.93
C GLU A 3 -4.91 -8.31 31.38
N ARG A 4 -4.87 -8.59 30.06
CA ARG A 4 -3.62 -9.01 29.39
C ARG A 4 -2.69 -7.80 29.29
N ARG A 5 -2.01 -7.47 30.39
CA ARG A 5 -0.93 -6.47 30.39
C ARG A 5 0.22 -6.99 29.53
N ILE A 6 0.48 -6.30 28.41
CA ILE A 6 1.70 -6.49 27.63
C ILE A 6 2.86 -5.98 28.47
N SER A 7 3.73 -6.87 28.93
CA SER A 7 4.95 -6.50 29.65
C SER A 7 6.12 -6.35 28.67
N ARG A 8 7.09 -5.49 29.01
CA ARG A 8 8.34 -5.32 28.22
C ARG A 8 9.00 -6.66 27.89
N ARG A 9 9.03 -7.59 28.86
CA ARG A 9 9.60 -8.92 28.71
C ARG A 9 8.83 -9.78 27.69
N ARG A 10 7.50 -9.71 27.70
CA ARG A 10 6.65 -10.44 26.76
C ARG A 10 6.77 -9.88 25.34
N LEU A 11 6.89 -8.55 25.21
CA LEU A 11 7.15 -7.87 23.95
C LEU A 11 8.51 -8.27 23.34
N LEU A 12 9.57 -8.23 24.15
CA LEU A 12 10.92 -8.62 23.70
C LEU A 12 11.00 -10.11 23.33
N ALA A 13 10.34 -10.99 24.10
CA ALA A 13 10.26 -12.41 23.77
C ALA A 13 9.54 -12.66 22.44
N SER A 14 8.46 -11.92 22.14
CA SER A 14 7.82 -12.00 20.82
C SER A 14 8.68 -11.41 19.70
N ALA A 15 9.43 -10.35 19.97
CA ALA A 15 10.32 -9.73 18.98
C ALA A 15 11.51 -10.63 18.62
N ALA A 16 12.05 -11.39 19.58
CA ALA A 16 13.10 -12.38 19.32
C ALA A 16 12.62 -13.47 18.34
N GLY A 17 11.33 -13.83 18.38
CA GLY A 17 10.72 -14.74 17.41
C GLY A 17 10.73 -14.20 15.98
N LEU A 18 10.59 -12.88 15.78
CA LEU A 18 10.61 -12.25 14.45
C LEU A 18 11.99 -12.35 13.77
N VAL A 19 13.09 -12.40 14.53
CA VAL A 19 14.45 -12.53 13.97
C VAL A 19 14.64 -13.89 13.27
N ALA A 20 13.93 -14.92 13.71
CA ALA A 20 13.95 -16.25 13.10
C ALA A 20 12.90 -16.42 11.98
N THR A 21 12.06 -15.41 11.73
CA THR A 21 11.08 -15.48 10.64
C THR A 21 11.72 -15.10 9.29
N PRO A 22 11.31 -15.74 8.18
CA PRO A 22 11.74 -15.32 6.86
C PRO A 22 11.38 -13.85 6.62
N TYR A 23 12.31 -13.08 6.04
CA TYR A 23 12.04 -11.72 5.63
C TYR A 23 11.16 -11.70 4.37
N VAL A 24 9.85 -11.76 4.57
CA VAL A 24 8.86 -11.78 3.48
C VAL A 24 8.48 -10.35 3.11
N ILE A 25 9.36 -9.69 2.34
CA ILE A 25 9.04 -8.44 1.65
C ILE A 25 9.08 -8.69 0.15
N THR A 26 8.09 -8.17 -0.58
CA THR A 26 8.06 -8.32 -2.03
C THR A 26 9.18 -7.48 -2.69
N THR A 27 9.77 -7.98 -3.77
CA THR A 27 10.73 -7.21 -4.58
C THR A 27 10.13 -5.87 -5.03
N ALA A 28 8.82 -5.87 -5.32
CA ALA A 28 8.07 -4.66 -5.62
C ALA A 28 8.10 -3.65 -4.45
N ALA A 29 7.95 -4.08 -3.20
CA ALA A 29 7.98 -3.17 -2.06
C ALA A 29 9.40 -2.65 -1.76
N LEU A 30 10.41 -3.51 -1.86
CA LEU A 30 11.82 -3.13 -1.66
C LEU A 30 12.34 -2.20 -2.78
N GLY A 31 11.79 -2.34 -3.97
CA GLY A 31 12.26 -1.65 -5.17
C GLY A 31 13.39 -2.40 -5.89
N ASN A 32 13.66 -1.99 -7.12
CA ASN A 32 14.75 -2.46 -7.98
C ASN A 32 15.10 -1.40 -9.04
N ALA A 33 15.89 -1.77 -10.06
CA ALA A 33 16.31 -0.85 -11.13
C ALA A 33 15.15 -0.20 -11.92
N GLU A 34 14.03 -0.91 -12.06
CA GLU A 34 12.87 -0.44 -12.83
C GLU A 34 11.73 0.08 -11.96
N GLN A 35 11.71 -0.27 -10.68
CA GLN A 35 10.62 0.02 -9.76
C GLN A 35 11.13 0.69 -8.48
N THR A 36 10.71 1.92 -8.26
CA THR A 36 11.01 2.70 -7.05
C THR A 36 10.55 1.97 -5.78
N PRO A 37 11.33 1.97 -4.68
CA PRO A 37 10.90 1.41 -3.39
C PRO A 37 9.55 1.97 -2.96
N ALA A 38 8.72 1.18 -2.28
CA ALA A 38 7.37 1.61 -1.90
C ALA A 38 7.37 2.85 -0.98
N SER A 39 8.40 3.02 -0.14
CA SER A 39 8.55 4.20 0.74
C SER A 39 8.79 5.51 -0.01
N GLU A 40 9.29 5.44 -1.25
CA GLU A 40 9.67 6.59 -2.07
C GLU A 40 8.63 6.90 -3.16
N ARG A 41 7.48 6.20 -3.17
CA ARG A 41 6.41 6.46 -4.14
C ARG A 41 5.43 7.51 -3.66
N VAL A 42 5.00 8.37 -4.57
CA VAL A 42 3.85 9.24 -4.36
C VAL A 42 2.58 8.40 -4.44
N THR A 43 1.80 8.37 -3.36
CA THR A 43 0.49 7.72 -3.35
C THR A 43 -0.56 8.64 -3.95
N LEU A 44 -1.38 8.12 -4.86
CA LEU A 44 -2.39 8.87 -5.59
C LEU A 44 -3.78 8.34 -5.24
N GLY A 45 -4.68 9.27 -4.89
CA GLY A 45 -6.11 9.03 -4.82
C GLY A 45 -6.82 9.73 -5.98
N HIS A 46 -7.75 9.04 -6.62
CA HIS A 46 -8.50 9.56 -7.77
C HIS A 46 -9.93 9.88 -7.36
N ILE A 47 -10.36 11.14 -7.52
CA ILE A 47 -11.72 11.58 -7.19
C ILE A 47 -12.43 11.98 -8.49
N GLY A 48 -13.50 11.26 -8.81
CA GLY A 48 -14.19 11.35 -10.09
C GLY A 48 -13.42 10.63 -11.19
N THR A 49 -13.86 9.44 -11.58
CA THR A 49 -13.21 8.58 -12.58
C THR A 49 -14.10 8.30 -13.79
N GLY A 50 -14.96 9.26 -14.14
CA GLY A 50 -15.60 9.35 -15.47
C GLY A 50 -14.59 9.77 -16.56
N GLY A 51 -15.05 10.16 -17.76
CA GLY A 51 -14.23 10.46 -18.96
C GLY A 51 -12.75 10.84 -18.73
N GLN A 52 -12.47 12.09 -18.36
CA GLN A 52 -11.08 12.55 -18.16
C GLN A 52 -10.41 11.91 -16.94
N GLY A 53 -11.12 11.76 -15.83
CA GLY A 53 -10.55 11.19 -14.60
C GLY A 53 -10.12 9.73 -14.79
N GLY A 54 -10.92 8.95 -15.52
CA GLY A 54 -10.62 7.58 -15.89
C GLY A 54 -9.46 7.46 -16.90
N PHE A 55 -9.32 8.42 -17.83
CA PHE A 55 -8.14 8.52 -18.69
C PHE A 55 -6.87 8.78 -17.85
N LEU A 56 -6.94 9.76 -16.93
CA LEU A 56 -5.83 10.09 -16.05
C LEU A 56 -5.45 8.92 -15.15
N PHE A 57 -6.43 8.22 -14.55
CA PHE A 57 -6.18 7.01 -13.77
C PHE A 57 -5.32 6.02 -14.56
N ARG A 58 -5.74 5.67 -15.78
CA ARG A 58 -5.04 4.71 -16.64
C ARG A 58 -3.63 5.18 -17.01
N MET A 59 -3.46 6.48 -17.28
CA MET A 59 -2.16 7.09 -17.54
C MET A 59 -1.22 7.00 -16.33
N PHE A 60 -1.73 7.25 -15.12
CA PHE A 60 -0.94 7.20 -13.89
C PHE A 60 -0.51 5.79 -13.48
N GLN A 61 -1.15 4.73 -14.00
CA GLN A 61 -0.67 3.35 -13.79
C GLN A 61 0.72 3.11 -14.40
N ALA A 62 1.09 3.86 -15.43
CA ALA A 62 2.41 3.79 -16.06
C ALA A 62 3.40 4.85 -15.52
N CYS A 63 2.98 5.70 -14.59
CA CYS A 63 3.82 6.75 -14.05
C CYS A 63 4.82 6.17 -13.04
N LYS A 64 6.12 6.21 -13.38
CA LYS A 64 7.20 5.75 -12.48
C LYS A 64 7.21 6.59 -11.20
N GLY A 65 7.43 5.94 -10.06
CA GLY A 65 7.46 6.58 -8.76
C GLY A 65 6.09 6.98 -8.20
N CYS A 66 4.99 6.63 -8.87
CA CYS A 66 3.63 6.84 -8.37
C CYS A 66 2.93 5.52 -8.11
N GLN A 67 1.93 5.55 -7.24
CA GLN A 67 1.05 4.40 -7.00
C GLN A 67 -0.38 4.89 -6.72
N SER A 68 -1.32 4.56 -7.60
CA SER A 68 -2.75 4.72 -7.35
C SER A 68 -3.17 3.75 -6.24
N VAL A 69 -3.78 4.26 -5.17
CA VAL A 69 -4.17 3.46 -3.99
C VAL A 69 -5.65 3.56 -3.64
N ALA A 70 -6.37 4.54 -4.21
CA ALA A 70 -7.79 4.73 -3.93
C ALA A 70 -8.52 5.40 -5.10
N VAL A 71 -9.80 5.08 -5.21
CA VAL A 71 -10.75 5.72 -6.12
C VAL A 71 -12.00 6.10 -5.35
N ALA A 72 -12.51 7.31 -5.60
CA ALA A 72 -13.79 7.78 -5.11
C ALA A 72 -14.62 8.32 -6.29
N ASP A 73 -15.87 7.85 -6.42
CA ASP A 73 -16.82 8.35 -7.39
C ASP A 73 -18.24 8.27 -6.80
N CYS A 74 -19.11 9.21 -7.19
CA CYS A 74 -20.53 9.24 -6.80
C CYS A 74 -21.30 8.07 -7.41
N TYR A 75 -20.87 7.58 -8.56
CA TYR A 75 -21.46 6.44 -9.24
C TYR A 75 -20.69 5.16 -8.84
N SER A 76 -21.40 4.19 -8.27
CA SER A 76 -20.77 2.96 -7.74
C SER A 76 -20.10 2.13 -8.82
N ASP A 77 -20.73 2.03 -9.99
CA ASP A 77 -20.19 1.34 -11.17
C ASP A 77 -18.84 1.93 -11.61
N ARG A 78 -18.67 3.26 -11.55
CA ARG A 78 -17.40 3.92 -11.87
C ARG A 78 -16.34 3.70 -10.81
N ARG A 79 -16.71 3.85 -9.54
CA ARG A 79 -15.79 3.66 -8.41
C ARG A 79 -15.22 2.23 -8.39
N GLU A 80 -16.03 1.24 -8.74
CA GLU A 80 -15.68 -0.19 -8.69
C GLU A 80 -15.02 -0.70 -9.99
N ALA A 81 -14.94 0.12 -11.04
CA ALA A 81 -14.31 -0.24 -12.31
C ALA A 81 -12.77 -0.18 -12.30
N TYR A 82 -12.16 0.21 -11.18
CA TYR A 82 -10.74 0.53 -11.02
C TYR A 82 -10.20 -0.05 -9.73
#